data_AF-A0A0L8FZV5-F1
#
_entry.id   AF-A0A0L8FZV5-F1
#
_cell.length_a   1.000
_cell.length_b   1.000
_cell.length_c   1.000
_cell.angle_alpha   90.00
_cell.angle_beta   90.00
_cell.angle_gamma   90.00
#
_symmetry.space_group_name_H-M   'P 1'
#
loop_
_entity.id
_entity.type
_entity.pdbx_description
1 polymer ?
#
loop_
_entity_poly.entity_id
_entity_poly.type
_entity_poly.pdbx_seq_one_letter_code
_entity_poly.pdbx_strand_id
1 'polypeptide(L)'
;MAAVVLRLTYFLLTITFVCGLECYVCVNQATNKDKCIKTTIQCQENYDSCMSIYGEKQAMFWTPRLRRIHHISKSCSKSEDCNRQRRMLNLNLTCQRDWYRDWLCVECCQGEKCNYYVTLGAAFQQPCTILLLLCIILSAVILQQQFR
;
A
#
# COMPACT_ATOMS: atom_id res chain seq x y z
N MET A 1 -16.58 41.15 7.96
CA MET A 1 -16.63 40.06 6.95
C MET A 1 -15.31 39.29 6.86
N ALA A 2 -14.16 39.94 6.74
CA ALA A 2 -12.85 39.28 6.65
C ALA A 2 -12.54 38.29 7.80
N ALA A 3 -12.81 38.65 9.05
CA ALA A 3 -12.61 37.77 10.21
C ALA A 3 -13.49 36.51 10.20
N VAL A 4 -14.69 36.57 9.59
CA VAL A 4 -15.58 35.41 9.46
C VAL A 4 -15.05 34.47 8.38
N VAL A 5 -14.60 35.03 7.25
CA VAL A 5 -13.96 34.29 6.16
C VAL A 5 -12.69 33.59 6.66
N LEU A 6 -11.87 34.25 7.47
CA LEU A 6 -10.63 33.68 8.03
C LEU A 6 -10.87 32.50 8.98
N ARG A 7 -11.94 32.58 9.80
CA ARG A 7 -12.34 31.49 10.70
C ARG A 7 -12.91 30.30 9.94
N LEU A 8 -13.68 30.56 8.88
CA LEU A 8 -14.22 29.54 7.99
C LEU A 8 -13.11 28.82 7.21
N THR A 9 -12.12 29.55 6.68
CA THR A 9 -10.98 28.92 5.99
C THR A 9 -10.12 28.10 6.94
N TYR A 10 -9.85 28.60 8.16
CA TYR A 10 -9.15 27.82 9.18
C TYR A 10 -9.91 26.53 9.57
N PHE A 11 -11.23 26.64 9.78
CA PHE A 11 -12.07 25.48 10.10
C PHE A 11 -12.07 24.44 8.97
N LEU A 12 -12.22 24.88 7.71
CA LEU A 12 -12.19 24.00 6.55
C LEU A 12 -10.82 23.34 6.35
N LEU A 13 -9.72 24.01 6.69
CA LEU A 13 -8.37 23.44 6.67
C LEU A 13 -8.13 22.39 7.76
N THR A 14 -8.89 22.43 8.86
CA THR A 14 -8.81 21.44 9.95
C THR A 14 -9.67 20.19 9.73
N ILE A 15 -10.53 20.18 8.71
CA ILE A 15 -11.31 18.99 8.35
C ILE A 15 -10.36 17.97 7.70
N THR A 16 -9.87 17.03 8.50
CA THR A 16 -9.16 15.86 7.99
C THR A 16 -10.19 14.85 7.50
N PHE A 17 -10.13 14.51 6.21
CA PHE A 17 -10.86 13.36 5.68
C PHE A 17 -10.17 12.09 6.16
N VAL A 18 -10.84 11.32 7.02
CA VAL A 18 -10.40 9.97 7.39
C VAL A 18 -10.98 9.02 6.35
N CYS A 19 -10.16 8.61 5.38
CA CYS A 19 -10.47 7.45 4.55
C CYS A 19 -10.02 6.21 5.33
N GLY A 20 -10.92 5.24 5.50
CA GLY A 20 -10.51 3.93 6.00
C GLY A 20 -9.83 3.14 4.89
N LEU A 21 -8.80 2.37 5.23
CA LEU A 21 -7.97 1.63 4.30
C LEU A 21 -8.78 0.61 3.47
N GLU A 22 -8.72 0.71 2.15
CA GLU A 22 -9.24 -0.32 1.23
C GLU A 22 -8.10 -1.10 0.57
N CYS A 23 -8.18 -2.44 0.52
CA CYS A 23 -7.17 -3.30 -0.10
C CYS A 23 -7.77 -4.23 -1.16
N TYR A 24 -6.97 -4.62 -2.17
CA TYR A 24 -7.33 -5.75 -3.01
C TYR A 24 -7.23 -7.06 -2.22
N VAL A 25 -8.18 -7.97 -2.44
CA VAL A 25 -8.21 -9.27 -1.77
C VAL A 25 -8.44 -10.43 -2.73
N CYS A 26 -7.63 -11.46 -2.56
CA CYS A 26 -7.78 -12.72 -3.28
C CYS A 26 -7.05 -13.82 -2.53
N VAL A 27 -7.44 -15.07 -2.76
CA VAL A 27 -6.81 -16.22 -2.10
C VAL A 27 -6.43 -17.22 -3.16
N ASN A 28 -5.15 -17.64 -3.15
CA ASN A 28 -4.61 -18.72 -3.96
C ASN A 28 -4.97 -18.60 -5.45
N GLN A 29 -4.75 -17.44 -6.04
CA GLN A 29 -4.99 -17.21 -7.47
C GLN A 29 -3.70 -17.42 -8.26
N ALA A 30 -3.82 -18.02 -9.45
CA ALA A 30 -2.65 -18.30 -10.29
C ALA A 30 -2.03 -17.04 -10.94
N THR A 31 -2.80 -15.96 -11.07
CA THR A 31 -2.36 -14.74 -11.75
C THR A 31 -2.89 -13.48 -11.05
N ASN A 32 -2.19 -12.36 -11.24
CA ASN A 32 -2.65 -11.05 -10.77
C ASN A 32 -3.66 -10.43 -11.75
N LYS A 33 -4.74 -11.17 -12.01
CA LYS A 33 -5.84 -10.75 -12.88
C LYS A 33 -7.16 -11.02 -12.16
N ASP A 34 -8.24 -10.51 -12.75
CA ASP A 34 -9.60 -10.70 -12.27
C ASP A 34 -9.74 -10.44 -10.77
N LYS A 35 -9.96 -11.49 -9.97
CA LYS A 35 -10.20 -11.38 -8.53
C LYS A 35 -9.14 -10.52 -7.83
N CYS A 36 -7.85 -10.72 -8.12
CA CYS A 36 -6.76 -10.01 -7.44
C CYS A 36 -6.63 -8.52 -7.79
N ILE A 37 -7.36 -8.01 -8.79
CA ILE A 37 -7.34 -6.59 -9.19
C ILE A 37 -8.75 -5.97 -9.33
N LYS A 38 -9.81 -6.75 -9.11
CA LYS A 38 -11.21 -6.30 -9.18
C LYS A 38 -11.94 -6.44 -7.85
N THR A 39 -11.47 -7.32 -6.96
CA THR A 39 -12.10 -7.55 -5.64
C THR A 39 -11.36 -6.75 -4.58
N THR A 40 -12.06 -5.82 -3.96
CA THR A 40 -11.55 -5.00 -2.86
C THR A 40 -12.47 -5.12 -1.64
N ILE A 41 -11.91 -4.87 -0.46
CA ILE A 41 -12.68 -4.75 0.78
C ILE A 41 -12.18 -3.54 1.57
N GLN A 42 -13.10 -2.94 2.30
CA GLN A 42 -12.77 -2.01 3.37
C GLN A 42 -12.15 -2.79 4.53
N CYS A 43 -10.93 -2.45 4.91
CA CYS A 43 -10.25 -3.10 6.02
C CYS A 43 -10.87 -2.67 7.36
N GLN A 44 -10.76 -3.55 8.35
CA GLN A 44 -11.11 -3.23 9.73
C GLN A 44 -10.18 -2.16 10.30
N GLU A 45 -10.67 -1.43 11.31
CA GLU A 45 -9.99 -0.31 11.96
C GLU A 45 -8.61 -0.67 12.55
N ASN A 46 -8.42 -1.95 12.89
CA ASN A 46 -7.18 -2.47 13.45
C ASN A 46 -6.12 -2.83 12.40
N TYR A 47 -6.45 -2.78 11.10
CA TYR A 47 -5.51 -3.04 10.00
C TYR A 47 -5.03 -1.72 9.39
N ASP A 48 -3.72 -1.61 9.26
CA ASP A 48 -3.01 -0.41 8.79
C ASP A 48 -2.17 -0.66 7.53
N SER A 49 -2.25 -1.87 6.96
CA SER A 49 -1.51 -2.25 5.76
C SER A 49 -2.26 -3.24 4.87
N CYS A 50 -1.93 -3.26 3.59
CA CYS A 50 -2.26 -4.35 2.68
C CYS A 50 -1.08 -5.32 2.60
N MET A 51 -1.36 -6.62 2.61
CA MET A 51 -0.37 -7.69 2.43
C MET A 51 -0.59 -8.41 1.11
N SER A 52 0.51 -8.68 0.40
CA SER A 52 0.58 -9.52 -0.79
C SER A 52 1.56 -10.66 -0.56
N ILE A 53 1.10 -11.89 -0.79
CA ILE A 53 1.92 -13.10 -0.77
C ILE A 53 1.96 -13.65 -2.18
N TYR A 54 3.16 -13.82 -2.70
CA TYR A 54 3.43 -14.51 -3.94
C TYR A 54 4.28 -15.72 -3.66
N GLY A 55 3.91 -16.87 -4.20
CA GLY A 55 4.84 -17.98 -4.24
C GLY A 55 4.78 -18.75 -5.54
N GLU A 56 5.90 -19.36 -5.87
CA GLU A 56 6.11 -20.11 -7.08
C GLU A 56 6.82 -21.41 -6.71
N LYS A 57 6.14 -22.52 -6.95
CA LYS A 57 6.63 -23.86 -6.59
C LYS A 57 7.07 -24.64 -7.81
N GLN A 58 8.13 -25.42 -7.66
CA GLN A 58 8.42 -26.49 -8.62
C GLN A 58 7.36 -27.58 -8.53
N ALA A 59 6.94 -28.11 -9.67
CA ALA A 59 6.01 -29.23 -9.68
C ALA A 59 6.75 -30.53 -9.31
N MET A 60 6.02 -31.46 -8.68
CA MET A 60 6.58 -32.64 -8.00
C MET A 60 7.31 -33.63 -8.94
N PHE A 61 7.05 -33.60 -10.24
CA PHE A 61 7.68 -34.49 -11.21
C PHE A 61 8.28 -33.70 -12.38
N TRP A 62 9.52 -34.01 -12.73
CA TRP A 62 10.19 -33.42 -13.89
C TRP A 62 9.47 -33.83 -15.18
N THR A 63 9.08 -32.85 -15.99
CA THR A 63 8.62 -33.07 -17.36
C THR A 63 9.20 -32.00 -18.29
N PRO A 64 9.42 -32.30 -19.59
CA PRO A 64 10.09 -31.38 -20.52
C PRO A 64 9.40 -30.02 -20.74
N ARG A 65 8.15 -29.85 -20.30
CA ARG A 65 7.36 -28.62 -20.42
C ARG A 65 6.78 -28.15 -19.08
N LEU A 66 7.38 -28.58 -17.98
CA LEU A 66 6.84 -28.29 -16.65
C LEU A 66 6.90 -26.79 -16.37
N ARG A 67 5.73 -26.16 -16.22
CA ARG A 67 5.61 -24.79 -15.73
C ARG A 67 5.54 -24.81 -14.22
N ARG A 68 6.16 -23.81 -13.60
CA ARG A 68 6.05 -23.61 -12.16
C ARG A 68 4.63 -23.21 -11.78
N ILE A 69 4.22 -23.58 -10.57
CA ILE A 69 2.88 -23.31 -10.06
C ILE A 69 2.94 -22.02 -9.25
N HIS A 70 2.27 -20.99 -9.75
CA HIS A 70 2.19 -19.68 -9.10
C HIS A 70 0.94 -19.61 -8.21
N HIS A 71 1.07 -18.98 -7.06
CA HIS A 71 -0.06 -18.62 -6.21
C HIS A 71 0.10 -17.20 -5.66
N ILE A 72 -1.00 -16.47 -5.68
CA ILE A 72 -1.09 -15.09 -5.21
C ILE A 72 -2.24 -15.02 -4.20
N SER A 73 -1.94 -14.46 -3.03
CA SER A 73 -2.93 -14.12 -2.02
C SER A 73 -2.74 -12.68 -1.59
N LYS A 74 -3.83 -11.96 -1.42
CA LYS A 74 -3.86 -10.57 -0.97
C LYS A 74 -4.87 -10.39 0.15
N SER A 75 -4.53 -9.62 1.17
CA SER A 75 -5.40 -9.39 2.34
C SER A 75 -5.12 -8.04 3.01
N CYS A 76 -6.07 -7.57 3.81
CA CYS A 76 -5.79 -6.59 4.87
C CYS A 76 -4.90 -7.24 5.93
N SER A 77 -3.97 -6.48 6.51
CA SER A 77 -3.08 -6.98 7.57
C SER A 77 -2.58 -5.84 8.45
N LYS A 78 -2.00 -6.19 9.60
CA LYS A 78 -1.22 -5.24 10.38
C LYS A 78 0.20 -5.17 9.83
N SER A 79 0.80 -3.99 9.81
CA SER A 79 2.20 -3.81 9.43
C SER A 79 3.12 -4.70 10.25
N GLU A 80 2.82 -4.87 11.54
CA GLU A 80 3.55 -5.79 12.42
C GLU A 80 3.37 -7.26 12.02
N ASP A 81 2.13 -7.70 11.77
CA ASP A 81 1.82 -9.08 11.40
C ASP A 81 2.45 -9.44 10.04
N CYS A 82 2.42 -8.51 9.09
CA CYS A 82 3.06 -8.70 7.78
C CYS A 82 4.59 -8.84 7.93
N ASN A 83 5.22 -8.01 8.76
CA ASN A 83 6.65 -8.14 9.08
C ASN A 83 6.97 -9.42 9.87
N ARG A 84 6.06 -9.86 10.74
CA ARG A 84 6.18 -11.14 11.44
C ARG A 84 6.09 -12.31 10.46
N GLN A 85 5.15 -12.29 9.53
CA GLN A 85 5.00 -13.30 8.48
C GLN A 85 6.28 -13.43 7.66
N ARG A 86 6.86 -12.30 7.25
CA ARG A 86 8.13 -12.25 6.51
C ARG A 86 9.27 -12.89 7.32
N ARG A 87 9.38 -12.58 8.60
CA ARG A 87 10.37 -13.19 9.51
C ARG A 87 10.16 -14.69 9.70
N MET A 88 8.93 -15.13 9.92
CA MET A 88 8.58 -16.55 10.08
C MET A 88 8.94 -17.39 8.85
N LEU A 89 8.86 -16.78 7.67
CA LEU A 89 9.23 -17.42 6.39
C LEU A 89 10.72 -17.28 6.06
N ASN A 90 11.54 -16.78 6.99
CA ASN A 90 12.98 -16.56 6.83
C ASN A 90 13.34 -15.69 5.59
N LEU A 91 12.45 -14.75 5.25
CA LEU A 91 12.65 -13.82 4.15
C LEU A 91 13.47 -12.63 4.66
N ASN A 92 14.79 -12.65 4.42
CA ASN A 92 15.70 -11.54 4.76
C ASN A 92 15.39 -10.25 3.95
N LEU A 93 14.74 -10.40 2.80
CA LEU A 93 14.25 -9.33 1.93
C LEU A 93 12.74 -9.50 1.71
N THR A 94 12.08 -8.56 1.02
CA THR A 94 10.66 -8.70 0.62
C THR A 94 10.39 -9.96 -0.20
N CYS A 95 11.39 -10.42 -0.96
CA CYS A 95 11.32 -11.61 -1.80
C CYS A 95 12.62 -12.41 -1.71
N GLN A 96 12.51 -13.74 -1.62
CA GLN A 96 13.61 -14.65 -1.86
C GLN A 96 13.50 -15.21 -3.27
N ARG A 97 14.24 -14.61 -4.21
CA ARG A 97 14.40 -15.13 -5.57
C ARG A 97 15.56 -16.11 -5.61
N ASP A 98 15.29 -17.37 -5.31
CA ASP A 98 16.22 -18.47 -5.57
C ASP A 98 15.61 -19.34 -6.69
N TRP A 99 16.40 -19.65 -7.70
CA TRP A 99 15.92 -20.47 -8.81
C TRP A 99 15.91 -21.96 -8.47
N TYR A 100 16.76 -22.43 -7.56
CA TYR A 100 16.77 -23.83 -7.14
C TYR A 100 15.66 -24.14 -6.14
N ARG A 101 15.22 -23.12 -5.40
CA ARG A 101 14.18 -23.24 -4.36
C ARG A 101 12.87 -22.63 -4.85
N ASP A 102 11.80 -22.89 -4.10
CA ASP A 102 10.53 -22.20 -4.32
C ASP A 102 10.74 -20.70 -4.06
N TRP A 103 10.27 -19.86 -4.99
CA TRP A 103 10.29 -18.42 -4.80
C TRP A 103 9.10 -18.04 -3.92
N LEU A 104 9.36 -17.30 -2.85
CA LEU A 104 8.34 -16.72 -1.98
C LEU A 104 8.60 -15.22 -1.77
N CYS A 105 7.53 -14.44 -1.79
CA CYS A 105 7.53 -13.03 -1.41
C CYS A 105 6.42 -12.76 -0.40
N VAL A 106 6.71 -11.88 0.54
CA VAL A 106 5.73 -11.23 1.41
C VAL A 106 5.99 -9.74 1.35
N GLU A 107 5.03 -9.02 0.80
CA GLU A 107 5.10 -7.58 0.63
C GLU A 107 3.97 -6.87 1.38
N CYS A 108 4.32 -5.80 2.07
CA CYS A 108 3.42 -4.98 2.86
C CYS A 108 3.46 -3.56 2.30
N CYS A 109 2.31 -2.94 2.07
CA CYS A 109 2.21 -1.54 1.68
C CYS A 109 1.13 -0.82 2.49
N GLN A 110 1.26 0.49 2.62
CA GLN A 110 0.30 1.34 3.32
C GLN A 110 -0.31 2.32 2.32
N GLY A 111 -1.63 2.51 2.39
CA GLY A 111 -2.39 3.38 1.51
C GLY A 111 -3.47 2.64 0.72
N GLU A 112 -4.44 3.42 0.23
CA GLU A 112 -5.59 2.91 -0.52
C GLU A 112 -5.17 2.08 -1.74
N LYS A 113 -5.63 0.83 -1.79
CA LYS A 113 -5.45 -0.10 -2.93
C LYS A 113 -3.99 -0.24 -3.36
N CYS A 114 -3.04 -0.03 -2.43
CA CYS A 114 -1.61 0.01 -2.73
C CYS A 114 -1.09 -1.33 -3.29
N ASN A 115 -1.75 -2.44 -2.96
CA ASN A 115 -1.38 -3.80 -3.37
C ASN A 115 -1.97 -4.21 -4.73
N TYR A 116 -2.15 -3.26 -5.66
CA TYR A 116 -2.59 -3.57 -7.03
C TYR A 116 -1.64 -4.57 -7.73
N TYR A 117 -0.34 -4.30 -7.63
CA TYR A 117 0.71 -5.24 -8.04
C TYR A 117 1.03 -6.20 -6.90
N VAL A 118 1.47 -7.40 -7.26
CA VAL A 118 1.81 -8.44 -6.28
C VAL A 118 3.12 -8.12 -5.56
N THR A 119 4.09 -7.61 -6.31
CA THR A 119 5.36 -7.10 -5.79
C THR A 119 5.66 -5.76 -6.44
N LEU A 120 5.97 -4.73 -5.67
CA LEU A 120 6.36 -3.42 -6.15
C LEU A 120 7.90 -3.34 -6.18
N GLY A 121 8.44 -2.95 -7.32
CA GLY A 121 9.75 -2.27 -7.30
C GLY A 121 9.51 -0.92 -6.62
N ALA A 122 10.14 -0.68 -5.48
CA ALA A 122 9.86 0.48 -4.63
C ALA A 122 9.92 1.80 -5.44
N ALA A 123 8.76 2.39 -5.73
CA ALA A 123 8.66 3.80 -6.09
C ALA A 123 8.12 4.53 -4.86
N PHE A 124 9.03 5.09 -4.08
CA PHE A 124 8.66 5.98 -2.97
C PHE A 124 7.94 7.19 -3.56
N GLN A 125 6.65 7.36 -3.25
CA GLN A 125 5.97 8.63 -3.48
C GLN A 125 6.57 9.66 -2.52
N GLN A 126 7.54 10.45 -3.00
CA GLN A 126 8.09 11.54 -2.22
C GLN A 126 7.00 12.61 -2.02
N PRO A 127 6.80 13.12 -0.79
CA PRO A 127 5.91 14.24 -0.57
C PRO A 127 6.40 15.46 -1.38
N CYS A 128 5.49 16.14 -2.06
CA CYS A 128 5.81 17.34 -2.83
C CYS A 128 6.10 18.51 -1.87
N THR A 129 7.34 18.62 -1.42
CA THR A 129 7.81 19.65 -0.48
C THR A 129 7.59 21.08 -1.00
N ILE A 130 7.62 21.25 -2.32
CA ILE A 130 7.35 22.53 -2.99
C ILE A 130 5.91 22.98 -2.76
N LEU A 131 4.93 22.07 -2.84
CA LEU A 131 3.53 22.39 -2.63
C LEU A 131 3.27 22.83 -1.18
N LEU A 132 3.90 22.15 -0.21
CA LEU A 132 3.81 22.51 1.20
C LEU A 132 4.38 23.92 1.48
N LEU A 133 5.53 24.24 0.90
CA LEU A 133 6.15 25.57 1.04
C LEU A 133 5.28 26.68 0.42
N LEU A 134 4.67 26.43 -0.74
CA LEU A 134 3.77 27.39 -1.38
C LEU A 134 2.52 27.67 -0.53
N CYS A 135 1.94 26.65 0.10
CA CYS A 135 0.80 26.82 1.02
C CYS A 135 1.18 27.67 2.25
N ILE A 136 2.39 27.48 2.80
CA ILE A 136 2.88 28.26 3.95
C ILE A 136 3.09 29.73 3.55
N ILE A 137 3.69 29.99 2.38
CA ILE A 137 3.91 31.36 1.89
C ILE A 137 2.56 32.06 1.63
N LEU A 138 1.61 31.37 0.98
CA LEU A 138 0.30 31.96 0.67
C LEU A 138 -0.47 32.34 1.94
N SER A 139 -0.46 31.47 2.96
CA SER A 139 -1.10 31.74 4.25
C SER A 139 -0.43 32.89 5.00
N ALA A 140 0.89 33.00 4.96
CA ALA A 140 1.62 34.13 5.55
C ALA A 140 1.27 35.46 4.87
N VAL A 141 1.18 35.50 3.54
CA VAL A 141 0.80 36.71 2.78
C VAL A 141 -0.63 37.14 3.12
N ILE A 142 -1.57 36.19 3.21
CA ILE A 142 -2.96 36.49 3.58
C ILE A 142 -3.04 37.06 5.00
N LEU A 143 -2.27 36.50 5.95
CA LEU A 143 -2.20 37.04 7.32
C LEU A 143 -1.63 38.45 7.36
N GLN A 144 -0.57 38.74 6.59
CA GLN A 144 0.01 40.08 6.52
C GLN A 144 -0.95 41.13 5.96
N GLN A 145 -1.83 40.75 5.03
CA GLN A 145 -2.86 41.66 4.49
C GLN A 145 -4.03 41.92 5.44
N GLN A 146 -4.25 41.09 6.46
CA GLN A 146 -5.31 41.28 7.47
C GLN A 146 -4.89 42.22 8.62
N PHE A 147 -3.59 42.36 8.87
CA PHE A 147 -3.02 43.20 9.94
C PHE A 147 -2.56 44.58 9.45
N ARG A 148 -2.81 44.92 8.19
CA ARG A 148 -2.58 46.25 7.62
C ARG A 148 -3.91 46.97 7.41
#